data_AF-A0A975PKF1-F1
#
_entry.id   AF-A0A975PKF1-F1
#
_cell.length_a   1.000
_cell.length_b   1.000
_cell.length_c   1.000
_cell.angle_alpha   90.00
_cell.angle_beta   90.00
_cell.angle_gamma   90.00
#
_symmetry.space_group_name_H-M   'P 1'
#
loop_
_entity.id
_entity.type
_entity.pdbx_description
1 polymer ?
#
loop_
_entity_poly.entity_id
_entity_poly.type
_entity_poly.pdbx_seq_one_letter_code
_entity_poly.pdbx_strand_id
1 'polypeptide(L)'
;MNKENIFTILERNNLSCDGFNYGLYEEFSKTIESETEIIHKITEYNNYAKNNNNKYSDEIMQYLRQRNELNKFDFSQDKELNELSSNKVFEEIVKWNGLLGCYSETIKSWVKEIYGVDLNEIEK
;
A
#
# COMPACT_ATOMS: atom_id res chain seq x y z
N MET A 1 12.50 -25.52 19.97
CA MET A 1 11.56 -25.51 18.83
C MET A 1 12.33 -25.01 17.64
N ASN A 2 12.52 -25.82 16.59
CA ASN A 2 13.16 -25.34 15.37
C ASN A 2 12.23 -24.28 14.77
N LYS A 3 12.66 -23.02 14.75
CA LYS A 3 11.99 -22.02 13.90
C LYS A 3 12.30 -22.45 12.47
N GLU A 4 11.33 -23.10 11.85
CA GLU A 4 11.40 -23.42 10.43
C GLU A 4 11.64 -22.12 9.66
N ASN A 5 12.47 -22.18 8.63
CA ASN A 5 12.81 -21.01 7.86
C ASN A 5 11.54 -20.52 7.10
N ILE A 6 11.28 -19.20 7.09
CA ILE A 6 10.15 -18.60 6.37
C ILE A 6 10.10 -19.08 4.92
N PHE A 7 11.25 -19.23 4.26
CA PHE A 7 11.34 -19.77 2.90
C PHE A 7 10.69 -21.15 2.79
N THR A 8 11.01 -22.05 3.72
CA THR A 8 10.46 -23.42 3.76
C THR A 8 8.95 -23.39 4.04
N ILE A 9 8.50 -22.47 4.90
CA ILE A 9 7.08 -22.27 5.23
C ILE A 9 6.30 -21.78 4.00
N LEU A 10 6.83 -20.82 3.24
CA LEU A 10 6.18 -20.32 2.02
C LEU A 10 6.16 -21.40 0.92
N GLU A 11 7.31 -22.08 0.70
CA GLU A 11 7.45 -23.12 -0.31
C GLU A 11 6.49 -24.28 -0.10
N ARG A 12 6.39 -24.81 1.12
CA ARG A 12 5.47 -25.93 1.43
C ARG A 12 3.99 -25.57 1.27
N ASN A 13 3.66 -24.28 1.33
CA ASN A 13 2.31 -23.76 1.15
C ASN A 13 2.07 -23.27 -0.30
N ASN A 14 2.95 -23.59 -1.24
CA ASN A 14 2.88 -23.19 -2.65
C ASN A 14 2.82 -21.67 -2.87
N LEU A 15 3.40 -20.89 -1.95
CA LEU A 15 3.57 -19.45 -2.12
C LEU A 15 4.93 -19.14 -2.72
N SER A 16 4.98 -18.16 -3.61
CA SER A 16 6.24 -17.68 -4.19
C SER A 16 7.18 -17.23 -3.07
N CYS A 17 8.43 -17.69 -3.10
CA CYS A 17 9.49 -17.32 -2.17
C CYS A 17 10.15 -15.98 -2.53
N ASP A 18 9.38 -15.04 -3.06
CA ASP A 18 9.87 -13.71 -3.40
C ASP A 18 9.94 -12.80 -2.17
N GLY A 19 10.62 -11.65 -2.33
CA GLY A 19 10.70 -10.65 -1.28
C GLY A 19 9.34 -10.09 -0.85
N PHE A 20 8.30 -10.26 -1.68
CA PHE A 20 6.97 -9.75 -1.41
C PHE A 20 6.24 -10.60 -0.36
N ASN A 21 6.08 -11.91 -0.60
CA ASN A 21 5.48 -12.83 0.37
C ASN A 21 6.31 -12.97 1.63
N TYR A 22 7.64 -12.88 1.52
CA TYR A 22 8.52 -12.83 2.68
C TYR A 22 8.20 -11.62 3.56
N GLY A 23 8.04 -10.43 2.96
CA GLY A 23 7.66 -9.21 3.67
C GLY A 23 6.26 -9.27 4.29
N LEU A 24 5.28 -9.88 3.62
CA LEU A 24 3.95 -10.13 4.19
C LEU A 24 4.03 -11.04 5.41
N TYR A 25 4.81 -12.13 5.32
CA TYR A 25 4.98 -13.07 6.43
C TYR A 25 5.61 -12.39 7.64
N GLU A 26 6.72 -11.67 7.44
CA GLU A 26 7.37 -10.92 8.52
C GLU A 26 6.41 -9.93 9.18
N GLU A 27 5.62 -9.20 8.38
CA GLU A 27 4.67 -8.23 8.89
C GLU A 27 3.55 -8.87 9.73
N PHE A 28 2.89 -9.91 9.20
CA PHE A 28 1.81 -10.57 9.91
C PHE A 28 2.30 -11.34 11.15
N SER A 29 3.53 -11.86 11.12
CA SER A 29 4.13 -12.55 12.27
C SER A 29 4.35 -11.64 13.49
N LYS A 30 4.27 -10.30 13.33
CA LYS A 30 4.36 -9.35 14.45
C LYS A 30 3.13 -9.38 15.35
N THR A 31 1.98 -9.79 14.82
CA THR A 31 0.69 -9.75 15.52
C THR A 31 -0.04 -11.08 15.53
N ILE A 32 0.33 -12.02 14.66
CA ILE A 32 -0.28 -13.34 14.52
C ILE A 32 0.76 -14.41 14.86
N GLU A 33 0.45 -15.27 15.82
CA GLU A 33 1.34 -16.38 16.21
C GLU A 33 1.13 -17.64 15.35
N SER A 34 -0.09 -17.82 14.82
CA SER A 34 -0.48 -18.99 14.04
C SER A 34 0.05 -18.92 12.61
N GLU A 35 0.94 -19.85 12.24
CA GLU A 35 1.45 -19.95 10.87
C GLU A 35 0.31 -20.11 9.85
N THR A 36 -0.66 -20.99 10.12
CA THR A 36 -1.79 -21.23 9.20
C THR A 36 -2.59 -19.96 8.95
N GLU A 37 -2.75 -19.12 9.97
CA GLU A 37 -3.45 -17.85 9.85
C GLU A 37 -2.62 -16.82 9.07
N ILE A 38 -1.30 -16.77 9.28
CA ILE A 38 -0.39 -15.94 8.48
C ILE A 38 -0.48 -16.33 7.00
N ILE A 39 -0.39 -17.62 6.68
CA ILE A 39 -0.49 -18.14 5.30
C ILE A 39 -1.84 -17.81 4.68
N HIS A 40 -2.93 -17.90 5.46
CA HIS A 40 -4.25 -17.50 5.01
C HIS A 40 -4.30 -16.02 4.61
N LYS A 41 -3.77 -15.12 5.47
CA LYS A 41 -3.71 -13.68 5.16
C LYS A 41 -2.82 -13.35 3.96
N ILE A 42 -1.69 -14.05 3.80
CA ILE A 42 -0.84 -13.88 2.60
C ILE A 42 -1.62 -14.26 1.35
N THR A 43 -2.33 -15.38 1.39
CA THR A 43 -3.14 -15.86 0.25
C THR A 43 -4.28 -14.89 -0.06
N GLU A 44 -4.97 -14.40 0.97
CA GLU A 44 -6.01 -13.38 0.85
C GLU A 44 -5.47 -12.11 0.19
N TYR A 45 -4.35 -11.59 0.69
CA TYR A 45 -3.71 -10.41 0.13
C TYR A 45 -3.25 -10.63 -1.32
N ASN A 46 -2.66 -11.77 -1.66
CA ASN A 46 -2.24 -12.07 -3.03
C ASN A 46 -3.42 -12.11 -4.01
N ASN A 47 -4.55 -12.70 -3.58
CA ASN A 47 -5.78 -12.68 -4.36
C ASN A 47 -6.31 -11.26 -4.52
N TYR A 48 -6.28 -10.46 -3.46
CA TYR A 48 -6.65 -9.05 -3.50
C TYR A 48 -5.74 -8.25 -4.46
N ALA A 49 -4.42 -8.38 -4.35
CA ALA A 49 -3.44 -7.67 -5.18
C ALA A 49 -3.61 -7.99 -6.67
N LYS A 50 -4.03 -9.22 -7.01
CA LYS A 50 -4.29 -9.64 -8.38
C LYS A 50 -5.62 -9.11 -8.94
N ASN A 51 -6.63 -8.91 -8.11
CA ASN A 51 -8.01 -8.69 -8.56
C ASN A 51 -8.60 -7.33 -8.16
N ASN A 52 -7.91 -6.52 -7.36
CA ASN A 52 -8.41 -5.21 -6.96
C ASN A 52 -8.59 -4.29 -8.18
N ASN A 53 -9.54 -3.37 -8.05
CA ASN A 53 -9.88 -2.36 -9.04
C ASN A 53 -9.65 -0.95 -8.48
N ASN A 54 -8.63 -0.79 -7.65
CA ASN A 54 -8.35 0.48 -6.99
C ASN A 54 -8.06 1.58 -8.00
N LYS A 55 -8.51 2.78 -7.66
CA LYS A 55 -8.25 4.03 -8.39
C LYS A 55 -6.76 4.37 -8.44
N TYR A 56 -6.05 4.05 -7.35
CA TYR A 56 -4.63 4.32 -7.17
C TYR A 56 -3.84 3.01 -7.16
N SER A 57 -2.54 3.08 -7.49
CA SER A 57 -1.64 1.93 -7.41
C SER A 57 -1.58 1.38 -5.99
N ASP A 58 -1.29 0.09 -5.83
CA ASP A 58 -1.22 -0.49 -4.49
C ASP A 58 -0.14 0.16 -3.60
N GLU A 59 0.96 0.67 -4.16
CA GLU A 59 1.94 1.48 -3.41
C GLU A 59 1.31 2.74 -2.78
N ILE A 60 0.47 3.46 -3.54
CA ILE A 60 -0.27 4.62 -3.03
C ILE A 60 -1.32 4.18 -2.00
N MET A 61 -2.00 3.06 -2.25
CA MET A 61 -3.01 2.53 -1.33
C MET A 61 -2.39 2.06 -0.01
N GLN A 62 -1.22 1.40 -0.04
CA GLN A 62 -0.42 1.08 1.15
C GLN A 62 -0.11 2.33 1.96
N TYR A 63 0.30 3.40 1.30
CA TYR A 63 0.52 4.70 1.95
C TYR A 63 -0.77 5.23 2.61
N LEU A 64 -1.87 5.26 1.88
CA LEU A 64 -3.15 5.76 2.38
C LEU A 64 -3.68 4.92 3.57
N ARG A 65 -3.50 3.60 3.54
CA ARG A 65 -3.82 2.70 4.67
C ARG A 65 -3.03 3.10 5.91
N GLN A 66 -1.70 3.24 5.78
CA GLN A 66 -0.84 3.64 6.91
C GLN A 66 -1.16 5.04 7.44
N ARG A 67 -1.56 5.95 6.55
CA ARG A 67 -1.98 7.30 6.93
C ARG A 67 -3.25 7.30 7.81
N ASN A 68 -4.08 6.26 7.68
CA ASN A 68 -5.26 5.98 8.48
C ASN A 68 -4.98 4.98 9.61
N GLU A 69 -3.71 4.85 10.03
CA GLU A 69 -3.28 3.99 11.15
C GLU A 69 -3.55 2.49 10.92
N LEU A 70 -3.78 2.08 9.67
CA LEU A 70 -3.91 0.69 9.28
C LEU A 70 -2.55 0.07 9.00
N ASN A 71 -2.51 -1.26 9.04
CA ASN A 71 -1.39 -1.98 8.45
C ASN A 71 -1.34 -1.70 6.93
N LYS A 72 -0.16 -1.57 6.34
CA LYS A 72 -0.03 -1.35 4.88
C LYS A 72 -0.69 -2.45 4.05
N PHE A 73 -0.81 -3.67 4.58
CA PHE A 73 -1.46 -4.80 3.92
C PHE A 73 -2.93 -4.97 4.31
N ASP A 74 -3.48 -4.10 5.17
CA ASP A 74 -4.89 -4.11 5.55
C ASP A 74 -5.71 -3.30 4.55
N PHE A 75 -6.35 -4.01 3.62
CA PHE A 75 -7.18 -3.42 2.56
C PHE A 75 -8.66 -3.24 2.95
N SER A 76 -8.99 -3.35 4.25
CA SER A 76 -10.39 -3.30 4.72
C SER A 76 -11.10 -1.96 4.48
N GLN A 77 -10.35 -0.86 4.33
CA GLN A 77 -10.88 0.49 4.07
C GLN A 77 -10.58 1.00 2.66
N ASP A 78 -10.13 0.14 1.75
CA ASP A 78 -9.74 0.57 0.41
C ASP A 78 -10.90 1.20 -0.37
N LYS A 79 -12.14 0.81 -0.08
CA LYS A 79 -13.32 1.43 -0.69
C LYS A 79 -13.40 2.92 -0.35
N GLU A 80 -13.31 3.27 0.92
CA GLU A 80 -13.34 4.66 1.40
C GLU A 80 -12.13 5.45 0.90
N LEU A 81 -10.95 4.82 0.88
CA LEU A 81 -9.72 5.43 0.37
C LEU A 81 -9.80 5.76 -1.13
N ASN A 82 -10.50 4.93 -1.92
CA ASN A 82 -10.73 5.18 -3.34
C ASN A 82 -11.66 6.37 -3.61
N GLU A 83 -12.48 6.77 -2.64
CA GLU A 83 -13.36 7.94 -2.75
C GLU A 83 -12.59 9.27 -2.59
N LEU A 84 -11.34 9.23 -2.12
CA LEU A 84 -10.50 10.41 -2.03
C LEU A 84 -10.23 11.02 -3.41
N SER A 85 -10.28 12.35 -3.49
CA SER A 85 -9.91 13.07 -4.71
C SER A 85 -8.41 12.94 -4.99
N SER A 86 -8.04 13.05 -6.25
CA SER A 86 -6.64 12.93 -6.69
C SER A 86 -5.79 14.01 -6.01
N ASN A 87 -6.37 15.21 -5.87
CA ASN A 87 -5.77 16.33 -5.15
C ASN A 87 -5.51 16.02 -3.67
N LYS A 88 -6.46 15.38 -2.99
CA LYS A 88 -6.32 15.02 -1.58
C LYS A 88 -5.24 13.96 -1.39
N VAL A 89 -5.24 12.93 -2.24
CA VAL A 89 -4.22 11.87 -2.19
C VAL A 89 -2.83 12.45 -2.45
N PHE A 90 -2.69 13.32 -3.46
CA PHE A 90 -1.42 13.98 -3.75
C PHE A 90 -0.92 14.83 -2.56
N GLU A 91 -1.81 15.62 -1.94
CA GLU A 91 -1.49 16.40 -0.74
C GLU A 91 -0.96 15.52 0.39
N GLU A 92 -1.64 14.41 0.67
CA GLU A 92 -1.21 13.48 1.71
C GLU A 92 0.17 12.87 1.38
N ILE A 93 0.40 12.41 0.14
CA ILE A 93 1.70 11.83 -0.26
C ILE A 93 2.84 12.84 -0.09
N VAL A 94 2.64 14.09 -0.51
CA VAL A 94 3.65 15.14 -0.40
C VAL A 94 4.02 15.38 1.07
N LYS A 95 3.03 15.43 1.96
CA LYS A 95 3.25 15.59 3.41
C LYS A 95 4.02 14.42 4.01
N TRP A 96 3.69 13.19 3.63
CA TRP A 96 4.39 11.99 4.11
C TRP A 96 5.87 11.99 3.76
N ASN A 97 6.21 12.51 2.58
CA ASN A 97 7.60 12.65 2.15
C ASN A 97 8.32 13.86 2.80
N GLY A 98 7.74 14.47 3.83
CA GLY A 98 8.34 15.56 4.60
C GLY A 98 8.30 16.92 3.90
N LEU A 99 7.59 17.03 2.77
CA LEU A 99 7.42 18.29 2.05
C LEU A 99 6.25 19.07 2.66
N LEU A 100 6.54 19.70 3.80
CA LEU A 100 5.59 20.48 4.59
C LEU A 100 5.49 21.93 4.10
N GLY A 101 4.39 22.62 4.42
CA GLY A 101 4.22 24.04 4.08
C GLY A 101 3.69 24.27 2.67
N CYS A 102 2.58 23.61 2.33
CA CYS A 102 1.87 23.76 1.05
C CYS A 102 2.67 23.34 -0.19
N TYR A 103 3.68 22.48 -0.04
CA TYR A 103 4.45 21.99 -1.18
C TYR A 103 3.62 21.24 -2.22
N SER A 104 2.44 20.73 -1.86
CA SER A 104 1.51 20.16 -2.84
C SER A 104 1.13 21.20 -3.88
N GLU A 105 0.82 22.43 -3.46
CA GLU A 105 0.48 23.53 -4.37
C GLU A 105 1.71 24.05 -5.11
N THR A 106 2.85 24.14 -4.43
CA THR A 106 4.12 24.51 -5.06
C THR A 106 4.50 23.56 -6.19
N ILE A 107 4.42 22.25 -5.95
CA ILE A 107 4.72 21.23 -6.97
C ILE A 107 3.72 21.31 -8.13
N LYS A 108 2.42 21.46 -7.85
CA LYS A 108 1.42 21.65 -8.91
C LYS A 108 1.71 22.89 -9.76
N SER A 109 2.12 24.00 -9.14
CA SER A 109 2.53 25.23 -9.85
C SER A 109 3.73 24.96 -10.75
N TRP A 110 4.77 24.29 -10.22
CA TRP A 110 5.94 23.90 -11.02
C TRP A 110 5.56 23.00 -12.20
N VAL A 111 4.69 22.01 -11.99
CA VAL A 111 4.23 21.13 -13.08
C VAL A 111 3.49 21.93 -14.16
N LYS A 112 2.61 22.86 -13.77
CA LYS A 112 1.90 23.73 -14.69
C LYS A 112 2.85 24.66 -15.46
N GLU A 113 3.81 25.27 -14.79
CA GLU A 113 4.78 26.20 -15.40
C GLU A 113 5.76 25.49 -16.35
N ILE A 114 6.25 24.31 -15.97
CA ILE A 114 7.29 23.58 -16.73
C ILE A 114 6.67 22.75 -17.86
N TYR A 115 5.56 22.07 -17.59
CA TYR A 115 4.96 21.10 -18.52
C TYR A 115 3.63 21.57 -19.12
N GLY A 116 3.07 22.69 -18.67
CA GLY A 116 1.77 23.18 -19.13
C GLY A 116 0.58 22.35 -18.64
N VAL A 117 0.79 21.46 -17.65
CA VAL A 117 -0.25 20.56 -17.13
C VAL A 117 -0.83 21.13 -15.84
N ASP A 118 -2.12 21.48 -15.85
CA ASP A 118 -2.82 21.89 -14.62
C ASP A 118 -3.39 20.66 -13.90
N LEU A 119 -2.70 20.24 -12.84
CA LEU A 119 -3.12 19.09 -12.04
C LEU A 119 -4.42 19.34 -11.25
N ASN A 120 -4.85 20.59 -11.05
CA ASN A 120 -6.11 20.88 -10.37
C ASN A 120 -7.32 20.65 -11.27
N GLU A 121 -7.14 20.64 -12.60
CA GLU A 121 -8.20 20.38 -13.57
C GLU A 121 -8.33 18.89 -13.92
N ILE A 122 -7.41 18.05 -13.43
CA ILE A 122 -7.37 16.61 -13.68
C ILE A 122 -7.90 15.89 -12.44
N GLU A 123 -9.07 15.25 -12.56
CA GLU A 123 -9.56 14.28 -11.59
C GLU A 123 -9.69 12.91 -12.24
N LYS A 124 -9.22 11.88 -11.53
CA LYS A 124 -9.44 10.48 -11.86
C LYS A 124 -10.70 9.96 -11.19
#